data_AF-B7L366-F1
#
_entry.id   AF-B7L366-F1
#
_cell.length_a   1.000
_cell.length_b   1.000
_cell.length_c   1.000
_cell.angle_alpha   90.00
_cell.angle_beta   90.00
_cell.angle_gamma   90.00
#
_symmetry.space_group_name_H-M   'P 1'
#
loop_
_entity.id
_entity.type
_entity.pdbx_description
1 polymer ?
#
loop_
_entity_poly.entity_id
_entity_poly.type
_entity_poly.pdbx_seq_one_letter_code
_entity_poly.pdbx_strand_id
1 'polypeptide(L)'
;MRAFMTSGPHRKAMPKLLGWCDEASLVHWTQSDDAVPSWNVASDRMRAEGRSSKVRYPSPRHGDLTYAEPWTRGGLPIRRRTDARPA
;
A
#
# COMPACT_ATOMS: atom_id res chain seq x y z
N MET A 1 -5.59 -1.26 16.77
CA MET A 1 -4.44 -1.44 15.84
C MET A 1 -3.33 -2.35 16.38
N ARG A 2 -2.72 -2.08 17.55
CA ARG A 2 -1.57 -2.86 18.06
C ARG A 2 -1.81 -4.38 18.14
N ALA A 3 -2.93 -4.81 18.69
CA ALA A 3 -3.28 -6.23 18.81
C ALA A 3 -3.43 -6.93 17.44
N PHE A 4 -3.96 -6.24 16.44
CA PHE A 4 -4.03 -6.73 15.06
C PHE A 4 -2.64 -6.83 14.43
N MET A 5 -1.79 -5.82 14.63
CA MET A 5 -0.43 -5.81 14.07
C MET A 5 0.41 -6.98 14.57
N THR A 6 0.22 -7.33 15.84
CA THR A 6 0.87 -8.47 16.47
C THR A 6 0.01 -9.73 16.39
N SER A 7 -0.82 -9.94 15.36
CA SER A 7 -1.53 -11.22 15.23
C SER A 7 -1.79 -11.61 13.78
N GLY A 8 -2.15 -12.88 13.61
CA GLY A 8 -2.73 -13.39 12.38
C GLY A 8 -1.89 -13.18 11.11
N PRO A 9 -2.56 -12.92 9.97
CA PRO A 9 -1.91 -12.68 8.68
C PRO A 9 -1.00 -11.45 8.68
N HIS A 10 -1.36 -10.38 9.40
CA HIS A 10 -0.57 -9.15 9.40
C HIS A 10 0.84 -9.37 9.95
N ARG A 11 0.97 -10.04 11.11
CA ARG A 11 2.28 -10.39 11.69
C ARG A 11 3.13 -11.21 10.70
N LYS A 12 2.51 -12.11 9.93
CA LYS A 12 3.22 -12.97 8.96
C LYS A 12 3.63 -12.21 7.69
N ALA A 13 2.87 -11.20 7.28
CA ALA A 13 3.08 -10.46 6.05
C ALA A 13 4.07 -9.29 6.21
N MET A 14 3.97 -8.51 7.30
CA MET A 14 4.73 -7.26 7.44
C MET A 14 6.26 -7.39 7.29
N PRO A 15 6.94 -8.42 7.86
CA PRO A 15 8.38 -8.56 7.66
C PRO A 15 8.78 -8.79 6.19
N LYS A 16 7.87 -9.33 5.37
CA LYS A 16 8.11 -9.64 3.96
C LYS A 16 7.98 -8.41 3.07
N LEU A 17 7.20 -7.40 3.49
CA LEU A 17 7.03 -6.14 2.78
C LEU A 17 8.39 -5.51 2.44
N LEU A 18 9.35 -5.61 3.36
CA LEU A 18 10.73 -5.12 3.17
C LEU A 18 11.40 -5.65 1.90
N GLY A 19 11.06 -6.85 1.44
CA GLY A 19 11.61 -7.46 0.23
C GLY A 19 10.63 -7.54 -0.94
N TRP A 20 9.33 -7.30 -0.72
CA TRP A 20 8.31 -7.32 -1.77
C TRP A 20 8.13 -5.97 -2.45
N CYS A 21 8.35 -4.88 -1.71
CA CYS A 21 8.11 -3.53 -2.18
C CYS A 21 9.44 -2.79 -2.38
N ASP A 22 9.48 -1.98 -3.43
CA ASP A 22 10.49 -0.95 -3.71
C ASP A 22 10.04 0.44 -3.24
N GLU A 23 8.74 0.64 -3.04
CA GLU A 23 8.14 1.87 -2.52
C GLU A 23 7.15 1.55 -1.39
N ALA A 24 7.19 2.29 -0.28
CA ALA A 24 6.22 2.17 0.81
C ALA A 24 6.15 3.44 1.65
N SER A 25 4.95 3.93 1.94
CA SER A 25 4.74 5.10 2.80
C SER A 25 3.62 4.86 3.79
N LEU A 26 3.58 5.66 4.85
CA LEU A 26 2.46 5.70 5.77
C LEU A 26 2.22 7.13 6.23
N VAL A 27 0.98 7.43 6.55
CA VAL A 27 0.56 8.67 7.19
C VAL A 27 -0.40 8.30 8.33
N HIS A 28 -0.35 9.05 9.42
CA HIS A 28 -1.30 8.92 10.51
C HIS A 28 -2.14 10.20 10.55
N TRP A 29 -3.46 10.09 10.35
CA TRP A 29 -4.37 11.22 10.46
C TRP A 29 -5.67 10.79 11.15
N THR A 30 -6.44 11.79 11.59
CA THR A 30 -7.76 11.64 12.20
C THR A 30 -8.82 12.24 11.29
N GLN A 31 -9.98 11.59 11.18
CA GLN A 31 -11.15 12.08 10.44
C GLN A 31 -12.38 12.03 11.35
N SER A 32 -13.34 12.91 11.09
CA SER A 32 -14.57 13.07 11.89
C SER A 32 -15.61 11.98 11.65
N ASP A 33 -15.59 11.38 10.46
CA ASP A 33 -16.53 10.34 10.04
C ASP A 33 -15.79 9.06 9.65
N ASP A 34 -16.55 7.97 9.56
CA ASP A 34 -16.04 6.63 9.22
C ASP A 34 -16.01 6.37 7.71
N ALA A 35 -16.19 7.39 6.86
CA ALA A 35 -16.15 7.22 5.42
C ALA A 35 -14.74 6.88 4.98
N VAL A 36 -14.60 5.77 4.26
CA VAL A 36 -13.33 5.35 3.68
C VAL A 36 -12.87 6.42 2.67
N PRO A 37 -11.64 6.97 2.81
CA PRO A 37 -11.14 7.98 1.88
C PRO A 37 -11.02 7.41 0.48
N SER A 38 -11.21 8.25 -0.53
CA SER A 38 -10.87 7.87 -1.90
C SER A 38 -9.37 7.63 -2.02
N TRP A 39 -8.98 6.84 -3.03
CA TRP A 39 -7.57 6.59 -3.31
C TRP A 39 -6.77 7.88 -3.55
N ASN A 40 -7.38 8.89 -4.20
CA ASN A 40 -6.73 10.19 -4.43
C ASN A 40 -6.47 10.91 -3.10
N VAL A 41 -7.46 10.98 -2.21
CA VAL A 41 -7.29 11.62 -0.89
C VAL A 41 -6.22 10.92 -0.07
N ALA A 42 -6.21 9.58 -0.08
CA ALA A 42 -5.17 8.81 0.62
C ALA A 42 -3.77 9.08 0.04
N SER A 43 -3.65 9.14 -1.30
CA SER A 43 -2.38 9.42 -1.99
C SER A 43 -1.87 10.84 -1.70
N ASP A 44 -2.74 11.85 -1.79
CA ASP A 44 -2.41 13.25 -1.52
C ASP A 44 -1.90 13.45 -0.09
N ARG A 45 -2.59 12.84 0.89
CA ARG A 45 -2.16 12.89 2.29
C ARG A 45 -0.84 12.14 2.52
N MET A 46 -0.65 10.98 1.90
CA MET A 46 0.62 10.26 2.02
C MET A 46 1.80 11.08 1.47
N ARG A 47 1.59 11.89 0.41
CA ARG A 47 2.63 12.79 -0.13
C ARG A 47 2.86 14.04 0.73
N ALA A 48 1.79 14.64 1.23
CA ALA A 48 1.87 15.90 1.97
C ALA A 48 2.31 15.75 3.43
N GLU A 49 1.82 14.70 4.11
CA GLU A 49 1.94 14.53 5.56
C GLU A 49 2.60 13.21 5.96
N GLY A 50 2.83 12.32 4.98
CA GLY A 50 3.34 10.98 5.22
C GLY A 50 4.84 10.93 5.42
N ARG A 51 5.32 9.69 5.64
CA ARG A 51 6.74 9.36 5.68
C ARG A 51 6.99 8.06 4.93
N SER A 52 8.17 7.96 4.35
CA SER A 52 8.64 6.71 3.75
C SER A 52 8.83 5.65 4.84
N SER A 53 8.45 4.42 4.51
CA SER A 53 8.69 3.24 5.32
C SER A 53 10.01 2.59 4.92
N LYS A 54 10.58 1.78 5.80
CA LYS A 54 11.79 1.02 5.46
C LYS A 54 11.46 -0.03 4.40
N VAL A 55 12.28 -0.12 3.37
CA VAL A 55 12.31 -1.18 2.34
C VAL A 55 13.77 -1.55 2.04
N ARG A 56 14.03 -2.74 1.49
CA ARG A 56 15.40 -3.18 1.17
C ARG A 56 15.91 -2.68 -0.18
N TYR A 57 15.01 -2.42 -1.12
CA TYR A 57 15.34 -2.08 -2.51
C TYR A 57 14.58 -0.83 -2.95
N PRO A 58 14.86 0.35 -2.35
CA PRO A 58 14.07 1.55 -2.62
C PRO A 58 14.20 1.99 -4.08
N SER A 59 13.08 2.37 -4.70
CA SER A 59 13.10 3.08 -5.97
C SER A 59 13.67 4.51 -5.79
N PRO A 60 14.08 5.19 -6.88
CA PRO A 60 14.48 6.61 -6.80
C PRO A 60 13.38 7.54 -6.25
N ARG A 61 12.10 7.16 -6.37
CA ARG A 61 10.94 7.98 -5.94
C ARG A 61 10.48 7.71 -4.51
N HIS A 62 11.10 6.73 -3.84
CA HIS A 62 10.70 6.33 -2.49
C HIS A 62 11.03 7.41 -1.45
N GLY A 63 12.16 8.09 -1.62
CA GLY A 63 12.66 9.07 -0.65
C GLY A 63 11.84 10.35 -0.57
N ASP A 64 11.35 10.82 -1.71
CA ASP A 64 10.60 12.07 -1.86
C ASP A 64 9.09 11.85 -2.02
N LEU A 65 8.63 10.59 -1.93
CA LEU A 65 7.22 10.19 -2.02
C LEU A 65 6.59 10.54 -3.39
N THR A 66 7.40 10.61 -4.46
CA THR A 66 6.93 10.91 -5.82
C THR A 66 6.46 9.68 -6.60
N TYR A 67 5.95 8.66 -5.90
CA TYR A 67 5.42 7.44 -6.50
C TYR A 67 4.20 7.71 -7.41
N ALA A 68 3.93 6.75 -8.30
CA ALA A 68 2.90 6.86 -9.32
C ALA A 68 1.50 7.17 -8.73
N GLU A 69 0.67 7.85 -9.52
CA GLU A 69 -0.71 8.12 -9.13
C GLU A 69 -1.52 6.83 -8.91
N PRO A 70 -2.49 6.86 -7.98
CA PRO A 70 -3.23 5.67 -7.62
C PRO A 70 -4.11 5.19 -8.77
N TRP A 71 -4.23 3.86 -8.87
CA TRP A 71 -5.15 3.25 -9.82
C TRP A 71 -6.60 3.34 -9.30
N THR A 72 -7.43 4.15 -9.94
CA THR A 72 -8.81 4.42 -9.52
C THR A 72 -9.88 3.67 -10.34
N ARG A 73 -9.50 2.92 -11.37
CA ARG A 73 -10.44 2.24 -12.30
C ARG A 73 -11.09 0.97 -11.73
N GLY A 74 -10.92 0.68 -10.44
CA GLY A 74 -11.41 -0.53 -9.78
C GLY A 74 -10.46 -1.72 -9.87
N GLY A 75 -10.76 -2.76 -9.11
CA GLY A 75 -9.95 -3.98 -9.04
C GLY A 75 -10.07 -4.83 -10.31
N LEU A 76 -8.94 -5.37 -10.76
CA LEU A 76 -8.93 -6.38 -11.82
C LEU A 76 -9.26 -7.75 -11.23
N PRO A 77 -9.99 -8.61 -11.95
CA PRO A 77 -10.25 -9.98 -11.49
C PRO A 77 -8.93 -10.74 -11.40
N ILE A 78 -8.65 -11.31 -10.22
CA ILE A 78 -7.51 -12.21 -10.04
C ILE A 78 -7.90 -13.56 -10.64
N ARG A 79 -7.34 -13.90 -11.80
CA ARG A 79 -7.50 -15.21 -12.44
C ARG A 79 -6.39 -16.15 -12.00
N ARG A 80 -6.70 -17.43 -11.77
CA ARG A 80 -5.62 -18.41 -11.59
C ARG A 80 -4.90 -18.53 -12.93
N ARG A 81 -3.58 -18.68 -12.88
CA ARG A 81 -2.74 -18.84 -14.08
C ARG A 81 -3.17 -20.04 -14.95
N THR A 82 -3.83 -21.04 -14.36
CA THR A 82 -4.39 -22.20 -15.06
C THR A 82 -5.65 -21.92 -15.87
N ASP A 83 -6.34 -20.79 -15.63
CA ASP A 83 -7.64 -20.49 -16.25
C ASP A 83 -7.49 -19.76 -17.60
N ALA A 84 -6.25 -19.53 -18.06
CA ALA A 84 -5.92 -18.64 -19.18
C ALA A 84 -5.39 -19.36 -20.44
N ARG A 85 -5.79 -20.61 -20.70
CA ARG A 85 -5.44 -21.28 -21.97
C ARG A 85 -6.62 -22.01 -22.59
N PRO A 86 -7.35 -21.41 -23.55
CA PRO A 86 -7.98 -22.20 -24.59
C PRO A 86 -6.90 -22.73 -25.55
N ALA A 87 -7.15 -23.93 -26.08
CA ALA A 87 -6.32 -24.63 -27.06
C ALA A 87 -6.26 -23.88 -28.41
#